data_AF-A0AAV7Y0K2-F1
#
_entry.id   AF-A0AAV7Y0K2-F1
#
_cell.length_a   1.000
_cell.length_b   1.000
_cell.length_c   1.000
_cell.angle_alpha   90.00
_cell.angle_beta   90.00
_cell.angle_gamma   90.00
#
_symmetry.space_group_name_H-M   'P 1'
#
loop_
_entity.id
_entity.type
_entity.pdbx_description
1 polymer ?
#
loop_
_entity_poly.entity_id
_entity_poly.type
_entity_poly.pdbx_seq_one_letter_code
_entity_poly.pdbx_strand_id
1 'polypeptide(L)'
;MTNKRNYHSPLNNNKKKDWVIREKLYGKYEIEGVKQAISIHDIVVGDIVSLDPGSKVPADGILYRAYGLKTNESFLTGKSDEVRKTPKEDFWMMSGTVVTQGEGIYIVTAVGQHSQYGKIMEKAIGKEDINTPLQDKLEIMADQIGKLGLYFALLTECVNLQKFYRIIYVELVVENTINFEFNWKNFESNIPKIVNIEIYKITNQSFRDFKDPSKISRKELIFRNIILITLLTEIQ
;
A
#
# COMPACT_ATOMS: atom_id res chain seq x y z
N MET A 1 13.94 -45.47 44.22
CA MET A 1 13.99 -44.06 44.71
C MET A 1 14.65 -43.23 43.62
N THR A 2 13.88 -42.60 42.73
CA THR A 2 14.43 -41.78 41.64
C THR A 2 14.76 -40.38 42.15
N ASN A 3 16.06 -40.09 42.16
CA ASN A 3 16.63 -38.85 42.64
C ASN A 3 16.21 -37.68 41.71
N LYS A 4 15.24 -36.87 42.15
CA LYS A 4 14.90 -35.59 41.50
C LYS A 4 16.01 -34.59 41.75
N ARG A 5 17.08 -34.64 40.95
CA ARG A 5 18.06 -33.55 40.89
C ARG A 5 17.37 -32.35 40.27
N ASN A 6 17.12 -31.32 41.09
CA ASN A 6 16.61 -30.03 40.64
C ASN A 6 17.67 -29.39 39.73
N TYR A 7 17.40 -29.33 38.43
CA TYR A 7 18.24 -28.60 37.49
C TYR A 7 18.04 -27.10 37.73
N HIS A 8 19.05 -26.44 38.30
CA HIS A 8 19.06 -25.00 38.40
C HIS A 8 19.23 -24.39 37.00
N SER A 9 18.15 -23.76 36.52
CA SER A 9 18.14 -22.91 35.31
C SER A 9 19.19 -21.81 35.44
N PRO A 10 20.15 -21.68 34.51
CA PRO A 10 21.15 -20.61 34.55
C PRO A 10 20.63 -19.24 34.09
N LEU A 11 19.32 -19.05 33.84
CA LEU A 11 18.80 -17.83 33.21
C LEU A 11 17.56 -17.22 33.89
N ASN A 12 17.49 -15.88 33.77
CA ASN A 12 16.47 -14.96 34.27
C ASN A 12 15.02 -15.39 33.90
N ASN A 13 14.07 -15.19 34.81
CA ASN A 13 12.68 -15.70 34.78
C ASN A 13 11.90 -15.43 33.47
N ASN A 14 12.27 -14.42 32.69
CA ASN A 14 11.62 -14.10 31.42
C ASN A 14 12.02 -15.02 30.24
N LYS A 15 13.17 -15.72 30.30
CA LYS A 15 13.64 -16.65 29.25
C LYS A 15 13.34 -18.13 29.56
N LYS A 16 12.60 -18.39 30.64
CA LYS A 16 12.33 -19.73 31.16
C LYS A 16 11.35 -20.55 30.32
N LYS A 17 10.85 -20.03 29.19
CA LYS A 17 9.88 -20.73 28.33
C LYS A 17 10.50 -21.41 27.10
N ASP A 18 11.74 -21.09 26.76
CA ASP A 18 12.34 -21.49 25.47
C ASP A 18 13.47 -22.52 25.61
N TRP A 19 13.58 -23.17 26.77
CA TRP A 19 14.61 -24.19 26.99
C TRP A 19 14.03 -25.58 26.93
N VAL A 20 14.84 -26.49 26.42
CA VAL A 20 14.52 -27.90 26.26
C VAL A 20 15.61 -28.73 26.91
N ILE A 21 15.23 -29.85 27.52
CA ILE A 21 16.18 -30.78 28.12
C ILE A 21 16.72 -31.68 27.01
N ARG A 22 17.98 -31.51 26.67
CA ARG A 22 18.75 -32.41 25.80
C ARG A 22 19.51 -33.42 26.64
N GLU A 23 19.41 -34.70 26.27
CA GLU A 23 20.26 -35.76 26.80
C GLU A 23 21.44 -36.00 25.85
N LYS A 24 22.67 -35.84 26.34
CA LYS A 24 23.89 -36.26 25.62
C LYS A 24 24.30 -37.65 26.09
N LEU A 25 24.45 -38.57 25.14
CA LEU A 25 24.98 -39.92 25.40
C LEU A 25 26.52 -39.86 25.41
N TYR A 26 27.12 -40.26 26.53
CA TYR A 26 28.57 -40.46 26.65
C TYR A 26 28.84 -41.95 26.89
N GLY A 27 29.60 -42.60 26.00
CA GLY A 27 30.10 -43.97 26.21
C GLY A 27 29.51 -45.05 25.29
N LYS A 28 30.28 -46.13 25.12
CA LYS A 28 30.04 -47.18 24.11
C LYS A 28 28.95 -48.19 24.53
N TYR A 29 28.59 -48.30 25.82
CA TYR A 29 27.65 -49.33 26.32
C TYR A 29 26.80 -48.96 27.56
N GLU A 30 26.86 -47.74 28.10
CA GLU A 30 26.04 -47.34 29.25
C GLU A 30 25.48 -45.92 29.02
N ILE A 31 24.14 -45.79 29.03
CA ILE A 31 23.46 -44.51 28.81
C ILE A 31 23.48 -43.72 30.12
N GLU A 32 24.63 -43.17 30.50
CA GLU A 32 24.69 -42.10 31.51
C GLU A 32 24.47 -40.76 30.81
N GLY A 33 23.19 -40.45 30.55
CA GLY A 33 22.78 -39.20 29.91
C GLY A 33 22.93 -38.01 30.86
N VAL A 34 23.70 -37.00 30.47
CA VAL A 34 23.69 -35.69 31.16
C VAL A 34 22.58 -34.84 30.53
N LYS A 35 21.58 -34.49 31.34
CA LYS A 35 20.52 -33.55 30.98
C LYS A 35 21.06 -32.13 30.99
N GLN A 36 21.00 -31.45 29.85
CA GLN A 36 21.42 -30.06 29.68
C GLN A 36 20.25 -29.24 29.16
N ALA A 37 19.99 -28.09 29.78
CA ALA A 37 19.06 -27.10 29.24
C ALA A 37 19.73 -26.37 28.06
N ILE A 38 19.11 -26.44 26.88
CA ILE A 38 19.56 -25.76 25.66
C ILE A 38 18.43 -24.89 25.09
N SER A 39 18.77 -23.89 24.29
CA SER A 39 17.79 -23.09 23.55
C SER A 39 17.08 -23.94 22.51
N ILE A 40 15.79 -23.69 22.25
CA ILE A 40 15.05 -24.32 21.15
C ILE A 40 15.76 -24.13 19.80
N HIS A 41 16.43 -23.00 19.61
CA HIS A 41 17.14 -22.65 18.38
C HIS A 41 18.40 -23.49 18.12
N ASP A 42 18.94 -24.12 19.17
CA ASP A 42 20.17 -24.91 19.10
C ASP A 42 19.90 -26.42 18.93
N ILE A 43 18.63 -26.80 18.76
CA ILE A 43 18.21 -28.20 18.57
C ILE A 43 18.57 -28.64 17.15
N VAL A 44 19.21 -29.80 17.05
CA VAL A 44 19.60 -30.41 15.77
C VAL A 44 19.03 -31.83 15.62
N VAL A 45 19.02 -32.32 14.39
CA VAL A 45 18.60 -33.70 14.09
C VAL A 45 19.54 -34.68 14.80
N GLY A 46 18.95 -35.73 15.40
CA GLY A 46 19.65 -36.73 16.21
C GLY A 46 19.69 -36.41 17.71
N ASP A 47 19.22 -35.23 18.13
CA ASP A 47 19.14 -34.91 19.55
C ASP A 47 18.08 -35.72 20.28
N ILE A 48 18.37 -36.10 21.52
CA ILE A 48 17.42 -36.76 22.42
C ILE A 48 16.83 -35.69 23.33
N VAL A 49 15.51 -35.56 23.27
CA VAL A 49 14.76 -34.54 24.00
C VAL A 49 13.83 -35.19 25.01
N SER A 50 13.87 -34.70 26.25
CA SER A 50 12.91 -35.04 27.30
C SER A 50 11.79 -34.01 27.34
N LEU A 51 10.55 -34.49 27.40
CA LEU A 51 9.32 -33.70 27.44
C LEU A 51 8.61 -33.87 28.78
N ASP A 52 8.20 -32.74 29.33
CA ASP A 52 7.43 -32.64 30.58
C ASP A 52 5.99 -32.13 30.29
N PRO A 53 5.02 -32.38 31.19
CA PRO A 53 3.67 -31.85 31.06
C PRO A 53 3.66 -30.32 30.92
N GLY A 54 2.89 -29.80 29.96
CA GLY A 54 2.79 -28.37 29.65
C GLY A 54 3.88 -27.86 28.70
N SER A 55 4.88 -28.67 28.35
CA SER A 55 5.90 -28.29 27.37
C SER A 55 5.36 -28.33 25.93
N LYS A 56 5.84 -27.42 25.09
CA LYS A 56 5.60 -27.45 23.65
C LYS A 56 6.66 -28.31 23.00
N VAL A 57 6.26 -29.18 22.07
CA VAL A 57 7.18 -30.03 21.32
C VAL A 57 8.00 -29.14 20.36
N PRO A 58 9.33 -29.05 20.51
CA PRO A 58 10.14 -28.07 19.79
C PRO A 58 10.48 -28.48 18.35
N ALA A 59 10.57 -29.78 18.07
CA ALA A 59 10.97 -30.34 16.79
C ALA A 59 10.24 -31.67 16.54
N ASP A 60 10.18 -32.09 15.28
CA ASP A 60 9.56 -33.38 14.95
C ASP A 60 10.49 -34.53 15.31
N GLY A 61 9.93 -35.67 15.68
CA GLY A 61 10.75 -36.82 16.03
C GLY A 61 10.02 -38.11 16.32
N ILE A 62 10.81 -39.12 16.68
CA ILE A 62 10.36 -40.47 17.00
C ILE A 62 10.46 -40.70 18.49
N LEU A 63 9.35 -41.06 19.11
CA LEU A 63 9.21 -41.35 20.52
C LEU A 63 9.98 -42.62 20.88
N TYR A 64 10.93 -42.47 21.79
CA TYR A 64 11.75 -43.57 22.31
C TYR A 64 11.13 -44.16 23.58
N ARG A 65 10.64 -43.31 24.47
CA ARG A 65 10.05 -43.72 25.76
C ARG A 65 8.89 -42.81 26.12
N ALA A 66 7.83 -43.37 26.70
CA ALA A 66 6.65 -42.62 27.13
C ALA A 66 6.07 -43.18 28.42
N TYR A 67 5.69 -42.29 29.33
CA TYR A 67 5.00 -42.61 30.58
C TYR A 67 3.69 -41.83 30.62
N GLY A 68 2.61 -42.47 30.14
CA GLY A 68 1.28 -41.85 30.10
C GLY A 68 1.20 -40.60 29.21
N LEU A 69 2.07 -40.50 28.21
CA LEU A 69 2.21 -39.31 27.37
C LEU A 69 0.93 -39.06 26.55
N LYS A 70 0.42 -37.84 26.65
CA LYS A 70 -0.66 -37.32 25.82
C LYS A 70 -0.29 -35.96 25.25
N THR A 71 -0.62 -35.76 23.98
CA THR A 71 -0.37 -34.50 23.26
C THR A 71 -1.68 -33.93 22.75
N ASN A 72 -1.78 -32.60 22.79
CA ASN A 72 -2.83 -31.86 22.11
C ASN A 72 -2.34 -31.48 20.71
N GLU A 73 -2.97 -32.06 19.70
CA GLU A 73 -2.64 -31.90 18.29
C GLU A 73 -3.66 -31.07 17.51
N SER A 74 -4.53 -30.36 18.23
CA SER A 74 -5.62 -29.55 17.65
C SER A 74 -5.12 -28.51 16.66
N PHE A 75 -3.97 -27.90 16.91
CA PHE A 75 -3.38 -26.91 16.01
C PHE A 75 -3.03 -27.49 14.62
N LEU A 76 -2.62 -28.76 14.56
CA LEU A 76 -2.14 -29.39 13.32
C LEU A 76 -3.22 -30.22 12.62
N THR A 77 -4.10 -30.85 13.40
CA THR A 77 -5.10 -31.80 12.89
C THR A 77 -6.51 -31.23 12.86
N GLY A 78 -6.77 -30.13 13.57
CA GLY A 78 -8.10 -29.58 13.79
C GLY A 78 -8.99 -30.41 14.73
N LYS A 79 -8.47 -31.51 15.31
CA LYS A 79 -9.21 -32.35 16.26
C LYS A 79 -8.86 -31.95 17.68
N SER A 80 -9.88 -31.68 18.52
CA SER A 80 -9.68 -31.19 19.88
C SER A 80 -9.32 -32.28 20.90
N ASP A 81 -9.34 -33.55 20.50
CA ASP A 81 -9.09 -34.66 21.41
C ASP A 81 -7.60 -34.82 21.71
N GLU A 82 -7.29 -35.16 22.96
CA GLU A 82 -5.93 -35.51 23.36
C GLU A 82 -5.53 -36.85 22.73
N VAL A 83 -4.36 -36.88 22.08
CA VAL A 83 -3.83 -38.08 21.45
C VAL A 83 -2.87 -38.75 22.41
N ARG A 84 -3.11 -40.04 22.71
CA ARG A 84 -2.21 -40.85 23.53
C ARG A 84 -1.04 -41.32 22.67
N LYS A 85 0.18 -41.04 23.12
CA LYS A 85 1.41 -41.40 22.41
C LYS A 85 2.11 -42.57 23.06
N THR A 86 2.48 -43.57 22.25
CA THR A 86 3.26 -44.73 22.69
C THR A 86 4.28 -45.11 21.63
N PRO A 87 5.48 -45.62 22.00
CA PRO A 87 6.48 -46.04 21.02
C PRO A 87 6.02 -47.15 20.05
N LYS A 88 4.88 -47.81 20.31
CA LYS A 88 4.36 -48.92 19.49
C LYS A 88 3.22 -48.50 18.57
N GLU A 89 2.29 -47.68 19.04
CA GLU A 89 1.06 -47.35 18.29
C GLU A 89 1.17 -45.98 17.62
N ASP A 90 1.65 -44.97 18.35
CA ASP A 90 1.78 -43.61 17.86
C ASP A 90 3.07 -43.01 18.41
N PHE A 91 4.15 -43.32 17.70
CA PHE A 91 5.52 -42.93 18.03
C PHE A 91 5.91 -41.58 17.41
N TRP A 92 5.04 -40.97 16.61
CA TRP A 92 5.38 -39.73 15.92
C TRP A 92 5.09 -38.51 16.79
N MET A 93 6.12 -37.71 17.03
CA MET A 93 6.04 -36.45 17.75
C MET A 93 6.04 -35.30 16.75
N MET A 94 5.00 -34.48 16.78
CA MET A 94 4.86 -33.32 15.91
C MET A 94 5.25 -32.04 16.64
N SER A 95 6.18 -31.29 16.05
CA SER A 95 6.52 -29.92 16.46
C SER A 95 5.28 -29.03 16.48
N GLY A 96 5.21 -28.12 17.44
CA GLY A 96 4.07 -27.22 17.59
C GLY A 96 2.95 -27.76 18.49
N THR A 97 2.88 -29.07 18.72
CA THR A 97 1.93 -29.68 19.66
C THR A 97 2.33 -29.42 21.11
N VAL A 98 1.36 -29.55 22.03
CA VAL A 98 1.57 -29.32 23.46
C VAL A 98 1.37 -30.63 24.21
N VAL A 99 2.30 -30.96 25.09
CA VAL A 99 2.18 -32.11 25.98
C VAL A 99 1.16 -31.77 27.07
N THR A 100 0.04 -32.48 27.13
CA THR A 100 -1.00 -32.22 28.13
C THR A 100 -0.74 -33.02 29.41
N GLN A 101 -0.30 -34.27 29.27
CA GLN A 101 -0.06 -35.18 30.38
C GLN A 101 1.11 -36.12 30.10
N GLY A 102 1.73 -36.61 31.17
CA GLY A 102 2.81 -37.60 31.11
C GLY A 102 4.17 -37.04 30.71
N GLU A 103 5.13 -37.94 30.66
CA GLU A 103 6.53 -37.64 30.31
C GLU A 103 6.95 -38.47 29.10
N GLY A 104 7.83 -37.92 28.27
CA GLY A 104 8.29 -38.57 27.05
C GLY A 104 9.75 -38.28 26.76
N ILE A 105 10.44 -39.24 26.15
CA ILE A 105 11.78 -39.05 25.58
C ILE A 105 11.69 -39.42 24.11
N TYR A 106 12.12 -38.53 23.22
CA TYR A 106 12.06 -38.74 21.78
C TYR A 106 13.35 -38.27 21.10
N ILE A 107 13.58 -38.80 19.90
CA ILE A 107 14.74 -38.48 19.06
C ILE A 107 14.29 -37.54 17.96
N VAL A 108 14.97 -36.40 17.81
CA VAL A 108 14.67 -35.38 16.82
C VAL A 108 15.02 -35.88 15.41
N THR A 109 14.07 -35.77 14.48
CA THR A 109 14.22 -36.18 13.08
C THR A 109 14.18 -35.01 12.10
N ALA A 110 13.43 -33.94 12.42
CA ALA A 110 13.35 -32.75 11.58
C ALA A 110 13.16 -31.48 12.43
N VAL A 111 13.85 -30.41 12.03
CA VAL A 111 13.87 -29.11 12.71
C VAL A 111 13.52 -27.98 11.73
N GLY A 112 13.03 -26.85 12.25
CA GLY A 112 12.78 -25.65 11.46
C GLY A 112 11.83 -25.88 10.28
N GLN A 113 12.19 -25.38 9.10
CA GLN A 113 11.38 -25.48 7.87
C GLN A 113 11.12 -26.93 7.42
N HIS A 114 11.98 -27.87 7.79
CA HIS A 114 11.82 -29.28 7.40
C HIS A 114 10.83 -30.05 8.29
N SER A 115 10.43 -29.47 9.43
CA SER A 115 9.39 -30.03 10.30
C SER A 115 7.99 -29.86 9.70
N GLN A 116 7.01 -30.65 10.15
CA GLN A 116 5.61 -30.56 9.76
C GLN A 116 5.05 -29.18 10.07
N TYR A 117 5.34 -28.65 11.26
CA TYR A 117 4.97 -27.29 11.64
C TYR A 117 5.61 -26.26 10.70
N GLY A 118 6.90 -26.43 10.39
CA GLY A 118 7.64 -25.59 9.46
C GLY A 118 7.02 -25.57 8.07
N LYS A 119 6.67 -26.74 7.52
CA LYS A 119 6.02 -26.88 6.21
C LYS A 119 4.61 -26.29 6.18
N ILE A 120 3.84 -26.43 7.26
CA ILE A 120 2.52 -25.82 7.37
C ILE A 120 2.66 -24.30 7.40
N MET A 121 3.62 -23.78 8.18
CA MET A 121 3.89 -22.35 8.25
C MET A 121 4.42 -21.81 6.92
N GLU A 122 5.29 -22.55 6.24
CA GLU A 122 5.80 -22.21 4.91
C GLU A 122 4.66 -22.17 3.89
N LYS A 123 3.69 -23.10 3.92
CA LYS A 123 2.52 -23.03 3.04
C LYS A 123 1.53 -21.93 3.44
N ALA A 124 1.47 -21.58 4.72
CA ALA A 124 0.61 -20.51 5.22
C ALA A 124 1.17 -19.12 4.89
N ILE A 125 2.50 -18.95 4.99
CA ILE A 125 3.22 -17.71 4.68
C ILE A 125 3.51 -17.62 3.17
N GLY A 126 3.94 -18.73 2.56
CA GLY A 126 4.28 -18.87 1.14
C GLY A 126 3.09 -18.90 0.20
N LYS A 127 1.92 -18.44 0.66
CA LYS A 127 0.96 -17.81 -0.24
C LYS A 127 1.58 -16.50 -0.71
N GLU A 128 2.48 -16.59 -1.68
CA GLU A 128 2.88 -15.48 -2.54
C GLU A 128 1.62 -14.72 -2.94
N ASP A 129 1.52 -13.45 -2.52
CA ASP A 129 0.53 -12.44 -2.90
C ASP A 129 -0.71 -12.97 -3.64
N ILE A 130 -1.46 -13.86 -2.99
CA ILE A 130 -2.74 -14.28 -3.52
C ILE A 130 -3.66 -13.11 -3.21
N ASN A 131 -3.76 -12.20 -4.17
CA ASN A 131 -4.77 -11.16 -4.16
C ASN A 131 -6.08 -11.81 -3.68
N THR A 132 -6.71 -11.18 -2.69
CA THR A 132 -7.99 -11.66 -2.21
C THR A 132 -8.96 -11.70 -3.39
N PRO A 133 -9.95 -12.62 -3.42
CA PRO A 133 -10.93 -12.70 -4.51
C PRO A 133 -11.73 -11.40 -4.71
N LEU A 134 -11.66 -10.48 -3.74
CA LEU A 134 -12.18 -9.12 -3.86
C LEU A 134 -11.20 -8.17 -4.56
N GLN A 135 -9.91 -8.23 -4.23
CA GLN A 135 -8.87 -7.42 -4.88
C GLN A 135 -8.80 -7.70 -6.39
N ASP A 136 -8.86 -8.96 -6.82
CA ASP A 136 -8.87 -9.29 -8.26
C ASP A 136 -10.05 -8.66 -9.00
N LYS A 137 -11.23 -8.65 -8.37
CA LYS A 137 -12.42 -8.02 -8.97
C LYS A 137 -12.28 -6.51 -9.06
N LEU A 138 -11.68 -5.89 -8.06
CA LEU A 138 -11.42 -4.44 -8.06
C LEU A 138 -10.37 -4.06 -9.10
N GLU A 139 -9.34 -4.88 -9.27
CA GLU A 139 -8.30 -4.66 -10.28
C GLU A 139 -8.87 -4.73 -11.70
N ILE A 140 -9.73 -5.71 -11.99
CA ILE A 140 -10.42 -5.80 -13.29
C ILE A 140 -11.28 -4.55 -13.55
N MET A 141 -12.01 -4.06 -12.54
CA MET A 141 -12.83 -2.85 -12.67
C MET A 141 -11.97 -1.60 -12.88
N ALA A 142 -10.86 -1.49 -12.13
CA ALA A 142 -9.91 -0.39 -12.25
C ALA A 142 -9.26 -0.34 -13.65
N ASP A 143 -8.87 -1.49 -14.19
CA ASP A 143 -8.30 -1.59 -15.54
C ASP A 143 -9.32 -1.20 -16.63
N GLN A 144 -10.58 -1.61 -16.49
CA GLN A 144 -11.64 -1.19 -17.41
C GLN A 144 -11.89 0.32 -17.39
N ILE A 145 -11.95 0.93 -16.21
CA ILE A 145 -12.11 2.38 -16.05
C ILE A 145 -10.88 3.11 -16.62
N GLY A 146 -9.67 2.59 -16.37
CA GLY A 146 -8.41 3.13 -16.90
C GLY A 146 -8.38 3.14 -18.43
N LYS A 147 -8.74 2.03 -19.07
CA LYS A 147 -8.81 1.92 -20.54
C LYS A 147 -9.84 2.87 -21.15
N LEU A 148 -11.02 2.96 -20.54
CA LEU A 148 -12.08 3.85 -21.00
C LEU A 148 -11.69 5.33 -20.83
N GLY A 149 -11.07 5.68 -19.70
CA GLY A 149 -10.53 7.03 -19.47
C GLY A 149 -9.45 7.40 -20.48
N LEU A 150 -8.55 6.47 -20.80
CA LEU A 150 -7.51 6.68 -21.81
C LEU A 150 -8.11 6.93 -23.21
N TYR A 151 -9.17 6.19 -23.57
CA TYR A 151 -9.88 6.39 -24.83
C TYR A 151 -10.48 7.81 -24.94
N PHE A 152 -11.17 8.27 -23.89
CA PHE A 152 -11.74 9.62 -23.89
C PHE A 152 -10.67 10.71 -23.92
N ALA A 153 -9.56 10.52 -23.19
CA ALA A 153 -8.45 11.46 -23.18
C ALA A 153 -7.85 11.66 -24.59
N LEU A 154 -7.58 10.56 -25.29
CA LEU A 154 -7.09 10.61 -26.68
C LEU A 154 -8.09 11.27 -27.63
N LEU A 155 -9.39 10.97 -27.47
CA LEU A 155 -10.44 11.58 -28.30
C LEU A 155 -10.49 13.10 -28.10
N THR A 156 -10.47 13.57 -26.85
CA THR A 156 -10.47 15.00 -26.55
C THR A 156 -9.22 15.70 -27.05
N GLU A 157 -8.07 15.03 -26.98
CA GLU A 157 -6.80 15.58 -27.48
C GLU A 157 -6.84 15.74 -29.01
N CYS A 158 -7.39 14.75 -29.74
CA CYS A 158 -7.61 14.86 -31.18
C CYS A 158 -8.51 16.03 -31.57
N VAL A 159 -9.60 16.27 -30.82
CA VAL A 159 -10.50 17.41 -31.07
C VAL A 159 -9.80 18.74 -30.83
N ASN A 160 -8.99 18.83 -29.77
CA ASN A 160 -8.21 20.03 -29.48
C ASN A 160 -7.13 20.29 -30.54
N LEU A 161 -6.44 19.25 -31.00
CA LEU A 161 -5.48 19.33 -32.11
C LEU A 161 -6.14 19.80 -33.40
N GLN A 162 -7.35 19.31 -33.72
CA GLN A 162 -8.10 19.79 -34.89
C GLN A 162 -8.42 21.29 -34.79
N LYS A 163 -8.85 21.77 -33.61
CA LYS A 163 -9.11 23.20 -33.38
C LYS A 163 -7.84 24.03 -33.51
N PHE A 164 -6.73 23.55 -32.96
CA PHE A 164 -5.42 24.19 -33.05
C PHE A 164 -4.96 24.32 -34.51
N TYR A 165 -5.04 23.24 -35.29
CA TYR A 165 -4.72 23.28 -36.72
C TYR A 165 -5.60 24.27 -37.50
N ARG A 166 -6.90 24.34 -37.17
CA ARG A 166 -7.81 25.31 -37.79
C ARG A 166 -7.41 26.76 -37.50
N ILE A 167 -7.01 27.06 -36.27
CA ILE A 167 -6.54 28.42 -35.89
C ILE A 167 -5.29 28.78 -36.69
N ILE A 168 -4.28 27.90 -36.69
CA ILE A 168 -3.05 28.10 -37.47
C ILE A 168 -3.35 28.28 -38.95
N TYR A 169 -4.22 27.45 -39.52
CA TYR A 169 -4.57 27.54 -40.94
C TYR A 169 -5.22 28.88 -41.28
N VAL A 170 -6.12 29.39 -40.42
CA VAL A 170 -6.75 30.70 -40.61
C VAL A 170 -5.72 31.81 -40.50
N GLU A 171 -4.87 31.82 -39.47
CA GLU A 171 -3.81 32.83 -39.32
C GLU A 171 -2.88 32.85 -40.54
N LEU A 172 -2.45 31.68 -41.01
CA LEU A 172 -1.56 31.54 -42.17
C LEU A 172 -2.24 31.97 -43.48
N VAL A 173 -3.51 31.62 -43.70
CA VAL A 173 -4.28 32.06 -44.88
C VAL A 173 -4.57 33.56 -44.84
N VAL A 174 -4.88 34.11 -43.66
CA VAL A 174 -5.13 35.54 -43.45
C VAL A 174 -3.85 36.34 -43.75
N GLU A 175 -2.70 35.92 -43.23
CA GLU A 175 -1.40 36.54 -43.56
C GLU A 175 -1.06 36.43 -45.06
N ASN A 176 -1.40 35.32 -45.72
CA ASN A 176 -1.12 35.15 -47.15
C ASN A 176 -2.11 35.88 -48.08
N THR A 177 -3.31 36.24 -47.60
CA THR A 177 -4.35 36.98 -48.36
C THR A 177 -4.25 38.51 -48.18
N ILE A 178 -3.71 38.98 -47.04
CA ILE A 178 -3.62 40.42 -46.71
C ILE A 178 -2.48 41.16 -47.43
N ASN A 179 -1.67 40.47 -48.25
CA ASN A 179 -0.70 41.14 -49.14
C ASN A 179 -1.35 41.87 -50.35
N PHE A 180 -2.67 42.01 -50.41
CA PHE A 180 -3.37 42.81 -51.42
C PHE A 180 -3.89 44.13 -50.81
N GLU A 181 -3.01 45.14 -50.81
CA GLU A 181 -3.23 46.59 -50.65
C GLU A 181 -4.39 47.07 -49.75
N PHE A 182 -4.22 47.04 -48.42
CA PHE A 182 -4.87 48.05 -47.59
C PHE A 182 -3.99 49.31 -47.56
N ASN A 183 -4.36 50.35 -48.31
CA ASN A 183 -3.63 51.62 -48.36
C ASN A 183 -3.77 52.40 -47.03
N TRP A 184 -2.88 52.06 -46.10
CA TRP A 184 -2.81 52.59 -44.73
C TRP A 184 -2.71 54.12 -44.66
N LYS A 185 -2.10 54.77 -45.65
CA LYS A 185 -1.93 56.24 -45.69
C LYS A 185 -3.25 57.01 -45.86
N ASN A 186 -4.22 56.45 -46.58
CA ASN A 186 -5.53 57.09 -46.76
C ASN A 186 -6.43 56.96 -45.52
N PHE A 187 -6.22 55.93 -44.71
CA PHE A 187 -6.94 55.72 -43.46
C PHE A 187 -6.39 56.64 -42.36
N GLU A 188 -5.08 56.66 -42.14
CA GLU A 188 -4.43 57.52 -41.13
C GLU A 188 -4.74 59.02 -41.35
N SER A 189 -4.77 59.49 -42.60
CA SER A 189 -5.09 60.89 -42.91
C SER A 189 -6.54 61.30 -42.56
N ASN A 190 -7.47 60.36 -42.41
CA ASN A 190 -8.88 60.64 -42.17
C ASN A 190 -9.35 60.35 -40.74
N ILE A 191 -8.56 59.63 -39.94
CA ILE A 191 -8.86 59.38 -38.52
C ILE A 191 -9.10 60.68 -37.73
N PRO A 192 -8.26 61.73 -37.82
CA PRO A 192 -8.43 62.93 -36.99
C PRO A 192 -9.73 63.70 -37.32
N LYS A 193 -10.24 63.59 -38.54
CA LYS A 193 -11.48 64.26 -38.99
C LYS A 193 -12.72 63.54 -38.48
N ILE A 194 -12.72 62.21 -38.54
CA ILE A 194 -13.83 61.37 -38.08
C ILE A 194 -13.94 61.45 -36.54
N VAL A 195 -12.81 61.35 -35.86
CA VAL A 195 -12.72 61.44 -34.40
C VAL A 195 -13.15 62.83 -33.91
N ASN A 196 -12.74 63.92 -34.58
CA ASN A 196 -13.20 65.26 -34.20
C ASN A 196 -14.73 65.43 -34.34
N ILE A 197 -15.36 64.87 -35.37
CA ILE A 197 -16.81 65.00 -35.57
C ILE A 197 -17.61 64.26 -34.49
N GLU A 198 -17.15 63.06 -34.09
CA GLU A 198 -17.81 62.28 -33.03
C GLU A 198 -17.59 62.87 -31.64
N ILE A 199 -16.37 63.29 -31.33
CA ILE A 199 -16.08 63.95 -30.06
C ILE A 199 -16.90 65.23 -29.94
N TYR A 200 -16.97 66.07 -30.99
CA TYR A 200 -17.76 67.31 -30.94
C TYR A 200 -19.27 67.05 -30.74
N LYS A 201 -19.81 65.97 -31.30
CA LYS A 201 -21.20 65.54 -31.06
C LYS A 201 -21.42 65.11 -29.61
N ILE A 202 -20.52 64.29 -29.07
CA ILE A 202 -20.62 63.78 -27.68
C ILE A 202 -20.46 64.92 -26.66
N THR A 203 -19.55 65.87 -26.92
CA THR A 203 -19.33 67.05 -26.06
C THR A 203 -20.55 67.98 -26.07
N ASN A 204 -21.13 68.28 -27.24
CA ASN A 204 -22.33 69.14 -27.31
C ASN A 204 -23.57 68.51 -26.69
N GLN A 205 -23.74 67.19 -26.83
CA GLN A 205 -24.81 66.45 -26.17
C GLN A 205 -24.66 66.53 -24.65
N SER A 206 -23.44 66.29 -24.14
CA SER A 206 -23.14 66.35 -22.71
C SER A 206 -23.27 67.76 -22.11
N PHE A 207 -22.96 68.81 -22.88
CA PHE A 207 -23.10 70.21 -22.43
C PHE A 207 -24.56 70.66 -22.35
N ARG A 208 -25.43 70.16 -23.25
CA ARG A 208 -26.90 70.38 -23.16
C ARG A 208 -27.49 69.70 -21.94
N ASP A 209 -27.08 68.47 -21.68
CA ASP A 209 -27.51 67.66 -20.54
C ASP A 209 -27.09 68.29 -19.19
N PHE A 210 -25.95 68.99 -19.14
CA PHE A 210 -25.49 69.72 -17.94
C PHE A 210 -26.34 70.96 -17.60
N LYS A 211 -27.01 71.56 -18.59
CA LYS A 211 -27.77 72.81 -18.42
C LYS A 211 -29.15 72.59 -17.78
N ASP A 212 -29.62 71.34 -17.67
CA ASP A 212 -30.86 70.96 -16.98
C ASP A 212 -30.55 69.90 -15.88
N PRO A 213 -30.10 70.34 -14.69
CA PRO A 213 -29.56 69.45 -13.65
C PRO A 213 -30.63 68.62 -12.91
N SER A 214 -31.90 68.69 -13.34
CA SER A 214 -33.01 67.96 -12.74
C SER A 214 -33.13 66.49 -13.18
N LYS A 215 -32.37 66.07 -14.21
CA LYS A 215 -32.55 64.76 -14.87
C LYS A 215 -31.40 63.77 -14.74
N ILE A 216 -30.27 64.10 -14.11
CA ILE A 216 -29.07 63.26 -14.15
C ILE A 216 -28.53 62.92 -12.75
N SER A 217 -28.29 61.62 -12.54
CA SER A 217 -27.70 61.07 -11.31
C SER A 217 -26.21 61.39 -11.22
N ARG A 218 -25.72 61.76 -10.02
CA ARG A 218 -24.29 62.08 -9.77
C ARG A 218 -23.31 61.01 -10.26
N LYS A 219 -23.72 59.74 -10.30
CA LYS A 219 -22.88 58.64 -10.80
C LYS A 219 -22.65 58.69 -12.32
N GLU A 220 -23.64 59.15 -13.07
CA GLU A 220 -23.61 59.22 -14.53
C GLU A 220 -22.70 60.37 -15.01
N LEU A 221 -22.68 61.47 -14.25
CA LEU A 221 -21.80 62.60 -14.49
C LEU A 221 -20.31 62.25 -14.28
N ILE A 222 -20.03 61.45 -13.24
CA ILE A 222 -18.67 60.99 -12.93
C ILE A 222 -18.17 60.03 -14.01
N PHE A 223 -19.03 59.10 -14.46
CA PHE A 223 -18.66 58.13 -15.49
C PHE A 223 -18.36 58.81 -16.83
N ARG A 224 -19.13 59.83 -17.21
CA ARG A 224 -18.87 60.61 -18.42
C ARG A 224 -17.60 61.45 -18.34
N ASN A 225 -17.28 62.03 -17.18
CA ASN A 225 -16.03 62.78 -16.98
C ASN A 225 -14.79 61.89 -17.05
N ILE A 226 -14.87 60.65 -16.54
CA ILE A 226 -13.77 59.69 -16.66
C ILE A 226 -13.51 59.36 -18.13
N ILE A 227 -14.55 59.09 -18.92
CA ILE A 227 -14.42 58.80 -20.36
C ILE A 227 -13.82 59.99 -21.12
N LEU A 228 -14.25 61.21 -20.81
CA LEU A 228 -13.71 62.43 -21.43
C LEU A 228 -12.23 62.66 -21.10
N ILE A 229 -11.81 62.40 -19.86
CA ILE A 229 -10.40 62.52 -19.44
C ILE A 229 -9.53 61.44 -20.09
N THR A 230 -10.04 60.20 -20.19
CA THR A 230 -9.33 59.11 -20.88
C THR A 230 -9.16 59.40 -22.37
N LEU A 231 -10.22 59.90 -23.03
CA LEU A 231 -10.15 60.26 -24.45
C LEU A 231 -9.24 61.47 -24.73
N LEU A 232 -9.14 62.42 -23.79
CA LEU A 232 -8.23 63.56 -23.92
C LEU A 232 -6.76 63.21 -23.66
N THR A 233 -6.50 62.19 -22.84
CA THR A 233 -5.13 61.75 -22.51
C THR A 233 -4.53 60.82 -23.57
N GLU A 234 -5.34 60.12 -24.37
CA GLU A 234 -4.87 59.33 -25.52
C GLU A 234 -4.56 60.16 -26.77
N ILE A 235 -4.97 61.43 -26.83
CA ILE A 235 -4.80 62.31 -28.00
C ILE A 235 -3.58 63.28 -27.86
N GLN A 236 -2.91 63.34 -26.70
CA GLN A 236 -1.65 64.07 -26.49
C GLN A 236 -0.43 63.16 -26.60
#